data_AF-A0A0G0Q074-F1
#
_entry.id   AF-A0A0G0Q074-F1
#
_cell.length_a   1.000
_cell.length_b   1.000
_cell.length_c   1.000
_cell.angle_alpha   90.00
_cell.angle_beta   90.00
_cell.angle_gamma   90.00
#
_symmetry.space_group_name_H-M   'P 1'
#
loop_
_entity.id
_entity.type
_entity.pdbx_description
1 polymer ?
#
loop_
_entity_poly.entity_id
_entity_poly.type
_entity_poly.pdbx_seq_one_letter_code
_entity_poly.pdbx_strand_id
1 'polypeptide(L)' 'MNFEQLLASLINFSPFLLIKVLVLILTFFYILVAFVIFRQTSLMTKVVEAEVSSMIELITGVHFLSAIFVFILGLVIL' A
#
# COMPACT_ATOMS: atom_id res chain seq x y z
N MET A 1 -25.84 3.51 -21.13
CA MET A 1 -24.54 3.36 -21.79
C MET A 1 -24.48 1.96 -22.36
N ASN A 2 -24.36 1.82 -23.67
CA ASN A 2 -24.37 0.51 -24.33
C ASN A 2 -22.99 -0.15 -24.19
N PHE A 3 -22.91 -1.48 -24.25
CA PHE A 3 -21.66 -2.24 -24.05
C PHE A 3 -20.52 -1.80 -24.99
N GLU A 4 -20.84 -1.43 -26.24
CA GLU A 4 -19.87 -0.91 -27.19
C GLU A 4 -19.31 0.47 -26.80
N GLN A 5 -20.13 1.33 -26.17
CA GLN A 5 -19.67 2.62 -25.66
C GLN A 5 -18.75 2.46 -24.44
N LEU A 6 -19.01 1.45 -23.60
CA LEU A 6 -18.12 1.08 -22.48
C LEU A 6 -16.77 0.56 -23.02
N LEU A 7 -16.79 -0.30 -24.02
CA LEU A 7 -15.56 -0.81 -24.65
C LEU A 7 -14.79 0.30 -25.35
N ALA A 8 -15.46 1.18 -26.08
CA ALA A 8 -14.82 2.32 -26.74
C ALA A 8 -14.22 3.30 -25.72
N SER A 9 -14.86 3.52 -24.56
CA SER A 9 -14.29 4.38 -23.52
C SER A 9 -13.08 3.75 -22.83
N LEU A 10 -13.07 2.42 -22.65
CA LEU A 10 -11.93 1.67 -22.13
C LEU A 10 -10.75 1.61 -23.11
N ILE A 11 -11.02 1.46 -24.41
CA ILE A 11 -9.98 1.44 -25.46
C ILE A 11 -9.38 2.84 -25.67
N ASN A 12 -10.19 3.89 -25.57
CA ASN A 12 -9.73 5.28 -25.64
C ASN A 12 -9.12 5.77 -24.31
N PHE A 13 -9.13 4.94 -23.26
CA PHE A 13 -8.48 5.26 -22.01
C PHE A 13 -6.96 5.19 -22.21
N SER A 14 -6.25 6.25 -21.83
CA SER A 14 -4.80 6.26 -21.91
C SER A 14 -4.23 5.07 -21.11
N PRO A 15 -3.43 4.18 -21.71
CA PRO A 15 -2.84 3.03 -21.00
C PRO A 15 -2.10 3.44 -19.72
N PHE A 16 -1.53 4.65 -19.70
CA PHE A 16 -0.89 5.22 -18.52
C PHE A 16 -1.85 5.46 -17.36
N LEU A 17 -3.08 5.91 -17.63
CA LEU A 17 -4.08 6.15 -16.59
C LEU A 17 -4.54 4.84 -15.95
N LEU A 18 -4.67 3.77 -16.75
CA LEU A 18 -4.98 2.42 -16.23
C LEU A 18 -3.88 1.91 -15.30
N ILE A 19 -2.61 2.05 -15.71
CA ILE A 19 -1.45 1.65 -14.90
C ILE A 19 -1.43 2.43 -13.58
N LYS A 20 -1.67 3.74 -13.60
CA LYS A 20 -1.71 4.59 -12.39
C LYS A 20 -2.74 4.09 -11.39
N VAL A 21 -3.97 3.82 -11.85
CA VAL A 21 -5.04 3.30 -11.00
C VAL A 21 -4.66 1.92 -10.42
N LEU A 22 -4.10 1.02 -11.23
CA LEU A 22 -3.66 -0.29 -10.76
C LEU A 22 -2.55 -0.20 -9.71
N VAL A 23 -1.57 0.68 -9.91
CA VAL A 23 -0.48 0.91 -8.94
C VAL A 23 -1.06 1.40 -7.61
N LEU A 24 -1.97 2.38 -7.64
CA LEU A 24 -2.62 2.89 -6.42
C LEU A 24 -3.39 1.80 -5.67
N ILE A 25 -4.14 0.96 -6.39
CA ILE A 25 -4.86 -0.18 -5.79
C ILE A 25 -3.87 -1.15 -5.12
N LEU A 26 -2.79 -1.52 -5.82
CA LEU A 26 -1.79 -2.44 -5.27
C LEU A 26 -1.08 -1.87 -4.04
N THR A 27 -0.70 -0.59 -4.07
CA THR A 27 -0.07 0.09 -2.93
C THR A 27 -1.04 0.20 -1.75
N PHE A 28 -2.33 0.41 -2.00
CA PHE A 28 -3.35 0.38 -0.95
C PHE A 28 -3.41 -0.98 -0.24
N PHE A 29 -3.48 -2.08 -1.00
CA PHE A 29 -3.44 -3.43 -0.42
C PHE A 29 -2.12 -3.70 0.32
N TYR A 30 -1.00 -3.22 -0.22
CA TYR A 30 0.29 -3.32 0.45
C TYR A 30 0.30 -2.63 1.83
N ILE A 31 -0.33 -1.46 1.96
CA ILE A 31 -0.47 -0.77 3.25
C ILE A 31 -1.26 -1.61 4.25
N LEU A 32 -2.33 -2.30 3.81
CA LEU A 32 -3.09 -3.19 4.69
C LEU A 32 -2.21 -4.32 5.22
N VAL A 33 -1.38 -4.91 4.37
CA VAL A 33 -0.41 -5.95 4.78
C VAL A 33 0.64 -5.37 5.74
N ALA A 34 1.20 -4.20 5.44
CA ALA A 34 2.18 -3.54 6.30
C ALA A 34 1.60 -3.20 7.68
N PHE A 35 0.32 -2.81 7.75
CA PHE A 35 -0.40 -2.60 9.00
C PHE A 35 -0.52 -3.90 9.82
N VAL A 36 -0.87 -5.01 9.16
CA VAL A 36 -0.95 -6.33 9.82
C VAL A 36 0.41 -6.73 10.39
N ILE A 37 1.49 -6.57 9.62
CA ILE A 37 2.85 -6.87 10.07
C ILE A 37 3.22 -5.98 11.26
N PHE A 38 2.97 -4.67 11.20
CA PHE A 38 3.22 -3.75 12.31
C PHE A 38 2.51 -4.18 13.60
N ARG A 39 1.24 -4.55 13.51
CA ARG A 39 0.46 -5.06 14.65
C ARG A 39 1.03 -6.36 15.19
N GLN A 40 1.40 -7.29 14.31
CA GLN A 40 1.99 -8.57 14.72
C GLN A 40 3.34 -8.40 15.38
N THR A 41 4.21 -7.55 14.83
CA THR A 41 5.49 -7.20 15.44
C THR A 41 5.28 -6.63 16.84
N SER A 42 4.40 -5.63 17.01
CA SER A 42 4.15 -5.02 18.34
C SER A 42 3.56 -6.00 19.37
N LEU A 43 2.80 -7.01 18.93
CA LEU A 43 2.31 -8.07 19.83
C LEU A 43 3.42 -9.05 20.21
N MET A 44 4.23 -9.47 19.23
CA MET A 44 5.34 -10.38 19.44
C MET A 44 6.41 -9.77 20.35
N THR A 45 6.72 -8.48 20.18
CA THR A 45 7.74 -7.77 20.98
C THR A 45 7.35 -7.64 22.45
N LYS A 46 6.04 -7.62 22.74
CA LYS A 46 5.50 -7.61 24.12
C LYS A 46 5.49 -8.97 24.79
N VAL A 47 5.38 -10.05 24.01
CA VAL A 47 5.31 -11.42 24.53
C VAL A 47 6.69 -12.03 24.67
N VAL A 48 7.60 -11.70 23.75
CA VAL A 48 8.96 -12.22 23.73
C VAL A 48 9.90 -11.09 24.15
N GLU A 49 10.38 -11.13 25.39
CA GLU A 49 11.37 -10.20 25.97
C GLU A 49 12.77 -10.36 25.34
N ALA A 50 12.86 -10.32 24.01
CA ALA A 50 14.14 -10.28 23.31
C ALA A 50 14.58 -8.83 23.12
N GLU A 51 15.80 -8.47 23.47
CA GLU A 51 16.34 -7.11 23.27
C GLU A 51 16.35 -6.66 21.79
N VAL A 52 16.34 -7.61 20.86
CA VAL A 52 16.18 -7.37 19.41
C VAL A 52 14.78 -6.82 19.05
N SER A 53 13.80 -6.97 19.94
CA SER A 53 12.39 -6.68 19.67
C SER A 53 12.13 -5.20 19.42
N SER A 54 12.78 -4.29 20.15
CA SER A 54 12.53 -2.85 20.03
C SER A 54 13.03 -2.27 18.70
N MET A 55 14.15 -2.78 18.18
CA MET A 55 14.71 -2.30 16.90
C MET A 55 13.84 -2.77 15.72
N ILE A 56 13.34 -4.01 15.78
CA ILE A 56 12.40 -4.53 14.79
C ILE A 56 11.08 -3.76 14.84
N GLU A 57 10.54 -3.43 16.01
CA GLU A 57 9.32 -2.62 16.13
C GLU A 57 9.48 -1.24 15.49
N LEU A 58 10.64 -0.59 15.69
CA LEU A 58 10.96 0.69 15.06
C LEU A 58 11.04 0.58 13.54
N ILE A 59 11.78 -0.41 13.02
CA ILE A 59 11.93 -0.63 11.57
C ILE A 59 10.56 -0.88 10.93
N THR A 60 9.75 -1.76 11.52
CA THR A 60 8.42 -2.06 10.99
C THR A 60 7.50 -0.82 11.04
N GLY A 61 7.59 -0.01 12.09
CA GLY A 61 6.84 1.25 12.20
C GLY A 61 7.23 2.26 11.13
N VAL A 62 8.53 2.50 10.94
CA VAL A 62 9.05 3.40 9.89
C VAL A 62 8.66 2.90 8.50
N HIS A 63 8.73 1.60 8.25
CA HIS A 63 8.35 0.99 6.98
C HIS A 63 6.87 1.18 6.69
N PHE A 64 5.99 0.97 7.69
CA PHE A 64 4.56 1.21 7.56
C PHE A 64 4.24 2.68 7.24
N LEU A 65 4.86 3.63 7.96
CA LEU A 65 4.70 5.06 7.69
C LEU A 65 5.21 5.45 6.29
N SER A 66 6.32 4.85 5.85
CA SER A 66 6.88 5.07 4.52
C SER A 66 5.93 4.56 3.42
N ALA A 67 5.29 3.41 3.63
CA ALA A 67 4.28 2.88 2.70
C ALA A 67 3.08 3.83 2.56
N ILE A 68 2.58 4.40 3.67
CA ILE A 68 1.53 5.41 3.65
C ILE A 68 2.00 6.65 2.88
N PHE A 69 3.21 7.13 3.16
CA PHE A 69 3.78 8.29 2.49
C PHE A 69 3.90 8.10 0.97
N VAL A 70 4.38 6.93 0.53
CA VAL A 70 4.46 6.57 -0.90
C VAL A 70 3.09 6.53 -1.55
N PHE A 71 2.07 6.02 -0.86
CA PHE A 71 0.70 6.04 -1.38
C PHE A 71 0.14 7.45 -1.53
N ILE A 72 0.34 8.31 -0.53
CA ILE A 72 -0.07 9.72 -0.60
C ILE A 72 0.65 10.43 -1.75
N LEU A 73 1.96 10.23 -1.90
CA LEU A 73 2.72 10.73 -3.05
C LEU A 73 2.14 10.21 -4.37
N GLY A 74 1.81 8.93 -4.43
CA GLY A 74 1.14 8.31 -5.57
C GLY A 74 -0.16 9.05 -5.91
N LEU A 75 -1.02 9.32 -4.94
CA LEU A 75 -2.29 10.03 -5.16
C LEU A 75 -2.11 11.47 -5.69
N VAL A 76 -0.99 12.11 -5.38
CA VAL A 76 -0.72 13.51 -5.77
C VAL A 76 0.00 13.58 -7.12
N ILE A 77 0.91 12.65 -7.40
CA ILE A 77 1.82 12.71 -8.54
C ILE A 77 1.32 11.90 -9.74
N LEU A 78 0.71 10.73 -9.50
CA LEU A 78 0.20 9.85 -10.55
C LEU A 78 -1.21 10.27 -10.93
#